data_AF-A0A1H5KII3-F1
#
_entry.id   AF-A0A1H5KII3-F1
#
_cell.length_a   1.000
_cell.length_b   1.000
_cell.length_c   1.000
_cell.angle_alpha   90.00
_cell.angle_beta   90.00
_cell.angle_gamma   90.00
#
_symmetry.space_group_name_H-M   'P 1'
#
loop_
_entity.id
_entity.type
_entity.pdbx_description
1 polymer ?
#
loop_
_entity_poly.entity_id
_entity_poly.type
_entity_poly.pdbx_seq_one_letter_code
_entity_poly.pdbx_strand_id
1 'polypeptide(L)'
;MDTVIKKIKTEDTYLIRKEVLRKGIDLPYKFVGDFDDETYHLGAFFNDKQVGIVTLMKSENNIFVDNQYQLRGMATLIEVRGKGIGKQIVNEALSLLRNDGVTTLWCNAREEASSFYKGLGFTIVGESFIVEKVGVHYVMTIDL
;
A
#
# COMPACT_ATOMS: atom_id res chain seq x y z
N MET A 1 4.68 17.77 -15.27
CA MET A 1 3.92 16.55 -15.65
C MET A 1 3.29 16.07 -14.38
N ASP A 2 1.99 16.21 -14.28
CA ASP A 2 1.30 16.07 -13.01
C ASP A 2 0.79 14.64 -12.87
N THR A 3 0.93 14.08 -11.69
CA THR A 3 0.39 12.76 -11.38
C THR A 3 -0.99 12.95 -10.79
N VAL A 4 -1.97 12.19 -11.29
CA VAL A 4 -3.33 12.18 -10.75
C VAL A 4 -3.52 10.91 -9.93
N ILE A 5 -3.92 11.06 -8.68
CA ILE A 5 -4.33 9.93 -7.82
C ILE A 5 -5.85 9.90 -7.79
N LYS A 6 -6.44 8.72 -7.99
CA LYS A 6 -7.90 8.54 -7.90
C LYS A 6 -8.27 7.14 -7.45
N LYS A 7 -9.50 6.99 -6.95
CA LYS A 7 -10.10 5.67 -6.72
C LYS A 7 -10.18 4.88 -8.03
N ILE A 8 -9.85 3.60 -7.97
CA ILE A 8 -9.89 2.65 -9.09
C ILE A 8 -10.65 1.38 -8.67
N LYS A 9 -10.99 0.53 -9.62
CA LYS A 9 -11.58 -0.77 -9.31
C LYS A 9 -10.51 -1.75 -8.83
N THR A 10 -10.95 -2.79 -8.14
CA THR A 10 -10.09 -3.89 -7.70
C THR A 10 -9.25 -4.46 -8.84
N GLU A 11 -9.87 -4.70 -9.99
CA GLU A 11 -9.24 -5.32 -11.15
C GLU A 11 -8.15 -4.46 -11.77
N ASP A 12 -8.25 -3.14 -11.65
CA ASP A 12 -7.24 -2.18 -12.13
C ASP A 12 -5.91 -2.33 -11.37
N THR A 13 -5.91 -3.02 -10.22
CA THR A 13 -4.67 -3.31 -9.46
C THR A 13 -3.88 -4.49 -10.03
N TYR A 14 -4.54 -5.40 -10.75
CA TYR A 14 -3.99 -6.74 -11.01
C TYR A 14 -2.74 -6.72 -11.88
N LEU A 15 -2.70 -5.87 -12.90
CA LEU A 15 -1.54 -5.77 -13.80
C LEU A 15 -0.27 -5.38 -13.03
N ILE A 16 -0.35 -4.32 -12.22
CA ILE A 16 0.81 -3.82 -11.47
C ILE A 16 1.16 -4.76 -10.31
N ARG A 17 0.18 -5.39 -9.64
CA ARG A 17 0.47 -6.41 -8.61
C ARG A 17 1.23 -7.60 -9.20
N LYS A 18 0.82 -8.09 -10.37
CA LYS A 18 1.54 -9.16 -11.08
C LYS A 18 2.98 -8.74 -11.40
N GLU A 19 3.14 -7.60 -12.08
CA GLU A 19 4.44 -7.17 -12.60
C GLU A 19 5.42 -6.75 -11.50
N VAL A 20 4.95 -6.14 -10.41
CA VAL A 20 5.81 -5.54 -9.40
C VAL A 20 5.92 -6.39 -8.14
N LEU A 21 4.82 -7.02 -7.70
CA LEU A 21 4.78 -7.72 -6.42
C LEU A 21 4.92 -9.23 -6.53
N ARG A 22 4.64 -9.80 -7.73
CA ARG A 22 4.52 -11.25 -7.96
C ARG A 22 5.32 -11.75 -9.17
N LYS A 23 6.16 -10.91 -9.78
CA LYS A 23 6.96 -11.31 -10.94
C LYS A 23 7.91 -12.43 -10.55
N GLY A 24 7.75 -13.60 -11.17
CA GLY A 24 8.53 -14.80 -10.86
C GLY A 24 8.18 -15.44 -9.51
N ILE A 25 7.10 -15.03 -8.85
CA ILE A 25 6.66 -15.57 -7.55
C ILE A 25 5.28 -16.21 -7.73
N ASP A 26 5.19 -17.50 -7.44
CA ASP A 26 3.92 -18.23 -7.42
C ASP A 26 3.15 -17.95 -6.12
N LEU A 27 2.57 -16.74 -6.07
CA LEU A 27 1.67 -16.25 -5.05
C LEU A 27 0.52 -15.48 -5.72
N PRO A 28 -0.68 -15.49 -5.13
CA PRO A 28 -1.81 -14.78 -5.71
C PRO A 28 -1.59 -13.26 -5.74
N TYR A 29 -1.98 -12.64 -6.86
CA TYR A 29 -2.03 -11.19 -7.05
C TYR A 29 -3.42 -10.61 -6.71
N LYS A 30 -4.43 -11.47 -6.62
CA LYS A 30 -5.74 -11.16 -6.03
C LYS A 30 -5.65 -11.41 -4.54
N PHE A 31 -6.06 -10.45 -3.73
CA PHE A 31 -5.97 -10.54 -2.29
C PHE A 31 -7.34 -10.88 -1.70
N VAL A 32 -7.37 -11.70 -0.65
CA VAL A 32 -8.57 -11.82 0.18
C VAL A 32 -8.91 -10.44 0.74
N GLY A 33 -10.19 -10.06 0.67
CA GLY A 33 -10.72 -8.74 1.06
C GLY A 33 -10.72 -7.68 -0.03
N ASP A 34 -10.24 -8.00 -1.24
CA ASP A 34 -10.18 -7.06 -2.38
C ASP A 34 -11.54 -6.50 -2.82
N PHE A 35 -12.65 -7.17 -2.50
CA PHE A 35 -14.01 -6.77 -2.88
C PHE A 35 -14.89 -6.43 -1.67
N ASP A 36 -14.31 -6.35 -0.47
CA ASP A 36 -15.06 -5.96 0.71
C ASP A 36 -15.50 -4.50 0.58
N ASP A 37 -16.69 -4.17 1.07
CA ASP A 37 -17.30 -2.84 0.89
C ASP A 37 -16.45 -1.70 1.48
N GLU A 38 -15.66 -2.01 2.51
CA GLU A 38 -14.75 -1.08 3.19
C GLU A 38 -13.34 -1.08 2.59
N THR A 39 -13.09 -1.80 1.50
CA THR A 39 -11.79 -1.81 0.81
C THR A 39 -11.72 -0.71 -0.25
N TYR A 40 -10.67 0.09 -0.18
CA TYR A 40 -10.36 1.12 -1.18
C TYR A 40 -9.14 0.74 -2.02
N HIS A 41 -9.22 1.03 -3.32
CA HIS A 41 -8.07 0.97 -4.22
C HIS A 41 -7.80 2.36 -4.79
N LEU A 42 -6.54 2.80 -4.73
CA LEU A 42 -6.10 4.02 -5.41
C LEU A 42 -5.11 3.67 -6.51
N GLY A 43 -5.21 4.39 -7.63
CA GLY A 43 -4.29 4.32 -8.76
C GLY A 43 -3.63 5.66 -9.02
N ALA A 44 -2.33 5.64 -9.33
CA ALA A 44 -1.60 6.79 -9.83
C ALA A 44 -1.52 6.76 -11.35
N PHE A 45 -1.90 7.87 -11.98
CA PHE A 45 -1.86 8.07 -13.41
C PHE A 45 -0.82 9.14 -13.75
N PHE A 46 0.15 8.80 -14.59
CA PHE A 46 1.21 9.69 -15.06
C PHE A 46 1.29 9.58 -16.58
N ASN A 47 1.10 10.69 -17.29
CA ASN A 47 0.94 10.72 -18.76
C ASN A 47 -0.14 9.73 -19.24
N ASP A 48 -1.32 9.80 -18.64
CA ASP A 48 -2.50 8.95 -18.93
C ASP A 48 -2.28 7.43 -18.75
N LYS A 49 -1.10 7.00 -18.28
CA LYS A 49 -0.80 5.61 -17.95
C LYS A 49 -0.93 5.39 -16.45
N GLN A 50 -1.58 4.31 -16.04
CA GLN A 50 -1.55 3.86 -14.65
C GLN A 50 -0.16 3.30 -14.33
N VAL A 51 0.50 3.90 -13.34
CA VAL A 51 1.92 3.60 -13.01
C VAL A 51 2.13 3.22 -11.54
N GLY A 52 1.10 3.31 -10.72
CA GLY A 52 1.17 2.88 -9.32
C GLY A 52 -0.19 2.60 -8.73
N ILE A 53 -0.20 1.83 -7.65
CA ILE A 53 -1.39 1.38 -6.95
C ILE A 53 -1.15 1.27 -5.45
N VAL A 54 -2.23 1.34 -4.69
CA VAL A 54 -2.31 0.90 -3.29
C VAL A 54 -3.71 0.36 -3.00
N THR A 55 -3.82 -0.49 -2.00
CA THR A 55 -5.08 -0.99 -1.47
C THR A 55 -5.13 -0.76 0.03
N LEU A 56 -6.24 -0.24 0.52
CA LEU A 56 -6.48 0.07 1.93
C LEU A 56 -7.62 -0.84 2.36
N MET A 57 -7.34 -1.78 3.24
CA MET A 57 -8.32 -2.76 3.73
C MET A 57 -8.56 -2.51 5.21
N LYS A 58 -9.82 -2.51 5.63
CA LYS A 58 -10.12 -2.60 7.05
C LYS A 58 -9.61 -3.95 7.57
N SER A 59 -8.79 -3.92 8.60
CA SER A 59 -8.09 -5.11 9.08
C SER A 59 -7.72 -4.92 10.53
N GLU A 60 -8.22 -5.82 11.37
CA GLU A 60 -7.91 -5.81 12.79
C GLU A 60 -6.52 -6.41 13.02
N ASN A 61 -5.71 -5.68 13.79
CA ASN A 61 -4.45 -6.15 14.33
C ASN A 61 -4.46 -5.80 15.82
N ASN A 62 -4.29 -6.82 16.67
CA ASN A 62 -4.38 -6.71 18.13
C ASN A 62 -3.32 -5.77 18.75
N ILE A 63 -2.34 -5.34 17.96
CA ILE A 63 -1.37 -4.30 18.35
C ILE A 63 -2.05 -2.94 18.47
N PHE A 64 -3.08 -2.66 17.66
CA PHE A 64 -3.76 -1.38 17.57
C PHE A 64 -5.21 -1.53 18.07
N VAL A 65 -5.66 -0.57 18.88
CA VAL A 65 -6.96 -0.63 19.55
C VAL A 65 -8.04 0.17 18.82
N ASP A 66 -7.62 1.14 18.02
CA ASP A 66 -8.51 2.11 17.40
C ASP A 66 -8.89 1.73 15.96
N ASN A 67 -9.71 2.57 15.31
CA ASN A 67 -10.17 2.38 13.94
C ASN A 67 -8.98 2.29 12.97
N GLN A 68 -8.69 1.08 12.49
CA GLN A 68 -7.44 0.77 11.81
C GLN A 68 -7.64 0.21 10.40
N TYR A 69 -6.76 0.61 9.51
CA TYR A 69 -6.66 0.09 8.15
C TYR A 69 -5.27 -0.46 7.90
N GLN A 70 -5.21 -1.51 7.08
CA GLN A 70 -3.98 -2.06 6.56
C GLN A 70 -3.75 -1.60 5.12
N LEU A 71 -2.60 -0.98 4.89
CA LEU A 71 -2.07 -0.71 3.56
C LEU A 71 -1.47 -1.99 2.97
N ARG A 72 -1.98 -2.39 1.81
CA ARG A 72 -1.57 -3.57 1.05
C ARG A 72 -1.35 -3.24 -0.41
N GLY A 73 -0.58 -4.08 -1.09
CA GLY A 73 -0.44 -4.00 -2.54
C GLY A 73 0.19 -2.71 -3.06
N MET A 74 0.91 -1.96 -2.21
CA MET A 74 1.57 -0.73 -2.62
C MET A 74 2.68 -1.04 -3.62
N ALA A 75 2.56 -0.47 -4.82
CA ALA A 75 3.50 -0.69 -5.90
C ALA A 75 3.55 0.50 -6.86
N THR A 76 4.74 0.78 -7.36
CA THR A 76 4.95 1.64 -8.53
C THR A 76 5.80 0.89 -9.55
N LEU A 77 5.48 1.10 -10.83
CA LEU A 77 6.25 0.58 -11.96
C LEU A 77 7.69 1.09 -11.87
N ILE A 78 8.65 0.23 -12.24
CA ILE A 78 10.08 0.50 -12.05
C ILE A 78 10.53 1.76 -12.79
N GLU A 79 9.99 2.00 -13.98
CA GLU A 79 10.34 3.13 -14.86
C GLU A 79 9.92 4.51 -14.31
N VAL A 80 9.07 4.57 -13.28
CA VAL A 80 8.62 5.83 -12.66
C VAL A 80 9.07 6.00 -11.21
N ARG A 81 9.88 5.09 -10.67
CA ARG A 81 10.41 5.22 -9.30
C ARG A 81 11.35 6.42 -9.20
N GLY A 82 11.50 6.95 -7.98
CA GLY A 82 12.30 8.16 -7.72
C GLY A 82 11.61 9.48 -8.09
N LYS A 83 10.44 9.45 -8.75
CA LYS A 83 9.68 10.65 -9.15
C LYS A 83 8.68 11.15 -8.09
N GLY A 84 8.73 10.60 -6.87
CA GLY A 84 7.79 10.96 -5.80
C GLY A 84 6.37 10.40 -5.93
N ILE A 85 6.05 9.64 -6.98
CA ILE A 85 4.69 9.09 -7.22
C ILE A 85 4.22 8.19 -6.06
N GLY A 86 5.10 7.33 -5.53
CA GLY A 86 4.76 6.48 -4.40
C GLY A 86 4.35 7.29 -3.16
N LYS A 87 5.04 8.40 -2.90
CA LYS A 87 4.71 9.34 -1.82
C LYS A 87 3.36 10.01 -2.05
N GLN A 88 3.05 10.40 -3.29
CA GLN A 88 1.74 10.98 -3.62
C GLN A 88 0.60 9.99 -3.39
N ILE A 89 0.77 8.72 -3.78
CA ILE A 89 -0.22 7.66 -3.51
C ILE A 89 -0.48 7.51 -2.01
N VAL A 90 0.58 7.41 -1.20
CA VAL A 90 0.42 7.22 0.26
C VAL A 90 -0.19 8.46 0.89
N ASN A 91 0.21 9.67 0.51
CA ASN A 91 -0.39 10.89 1.04
C ASN A 91 -1.90 10.99 0.73
N GLU A 92 -2.33 10.60 -0.47
CA GLU A 92 -3.74 10.55 -0.82
C GLU A 92 -4.47 9.49 0.03
N ALA A 93 -3.86 8.33 0.25
CA ALA A 93 -4.40 7.30 1.13
C ALA A 93 -4.57 7.80 2.58
N LEU A 94 -3.57 8.50 3.13
CA LEU A 94 -3.66 9.10 4.47
C LEU A 94 -4.78 10.13 4.55
N SER A 95 -4.91 10.99 3.53
CA SER A 95 -5.98 12.00 3.44
C SER A 95 -7.37 11.35 3.41
N LEU A 96 -7.55 10.34 2.56
CA LEU A 96 -8.79 9.58 2.45
C LEU A 96 -9.18 8.95 3.79
N LEU A 97 -8.26 8.25 4.45
CA LEU A 97 -8.52 7.55 5.70
C LEU A 97 -8.81 8.51 6.86
N ARG A 98 -8.13 9.67 6.92
CA ARG A 98 -8.45 10.74 7.89
C ARG A 98 -9.88 11.23 7.74
N ASN A 99 -10.32 11.46 6.50
CA ASN A 99 -11.67 11.92 6.22
C ASN A 99 -12.73 10.88 6.62
N ASP A 100 -12.37 9.59 6.58
CA ASP A 100 -13.23 8.47 7.01
C ASP A 100 -13.12 8.20 8.53
N GLY A 101 -12.41 9.04 9.29
CA GLY A 101 -12.27 8.91 10.75
C GLY A 101 -11.43 7.71 11.19
N VAL A 102 -10.55 7.21 10.32
CA VAL A 102 -9.56 6.19 10.66
C VAL A 102 -8.43 6.85 11.44
N THR A 103 -7.96 6.20 12.49
CA THR A 103 -6.96 6.73 13.43
C THR A 103 -5.59 6.10 13.21
N THR A 104 -5.51 4.94 12.58
CA THR A 104 -4.25 4.22 12.38
C THR A 104 -4.18 3.57 11.00
N LEU A 105 -3.08 3.81 10.29
CA LEU A 105 -2.73 3.06 9.09
C LEU A 105 -1.48 2.23 9.35
N TRP A 106 -1.56 0.93 9.12
CA TRP A 106 -0.43 0.02 9.30
C TRP A 106 -0.15 -0.80 8.05
N CYS A 107 1.03 -1.38 7.93
CA CYS A 107 1.39 -2.27 6.85
C CYS A 107 2.44 -3.31 7.27
N ASN A 108 2.49 -4.41 6.51
CA ASN A 108 3.64 -5.30 6.52
C ASN A 108 4.59 -4.84 5.42
N ALA A 109 5.51 -3.94 5.77
CA ALA A 109 6.47 -3.38 4.83
C ALA A 109 7.60 -4.38 4.57
N ARG A 110 7.97 -4.59 3.30
CA ARG A 110 9.24 -5.25 2.96
C ARG A 110 10.39 -4.46 3.57
N GLU A 111 11.44 -5.13 4.02
CA GLU A 111 12.65 -4.49 4.56
C GLU A 111 13.19 -3.40 3.61
N GLU A 112 13.28 -3.70 2.30
CA GLU A 112 13.71 -2.77 1.26
C GLU A 112 12.84 -1.51 1.13
N ALA A 113 11.57 -1.58 1.55
CA ALA A 113 10.62 -0.47 1.52
C ALA A 113 10.55 0.29 2.86
N SER A 114 11.21 -0.20 3.92
CA SER A 114 11.12 0.41 5.25
C SER A 114 11.58 1.88 5.27
N SER A 115 12.68 2.20 4.59
CA SER A 115 13.16 3.59 4.45
C SER A 115 12.17 4.51 3.73
N PHE A 116 11.43 3.98 2.75
CA PHE A 116 10.38 4.73 2.08
C PHE A 116 9.25 5.10 3.05
N TYR A 117 8.74 4.13 3.84
CA TYR A 117 7.69 4.39 4.82
C TYR A 117 8.16 5.29 5.98
N LYS A 118 9.40 5.12 6.46
CA LYS A 118 10.01 6.03 7.46
C LYS A 118 10.03 7.48 6.97
N GLY A 119 10.39 7.71 5.70
CA GLY A 119 10.37 9.04 5.09
C GLY A 119 8.98 9.67 4.96
N LEU A 120 7.92 8.87 5.16
CA LEU A 120 6.52 9.32 5.20
C LEU A 120 5.97 9.44 6.63
N GLY A 121 6.78 9.16 7.65
CA GLY A 121 6.39 9.26 9.06
C GLY A 121 5.96 7.94 9.70
N PHE A 122 6.05 6.80 9.00
CA PHE A 122 5.75 5.51 9.61
C PHE A 122 6.89 5.07 10.56
N THR A 123 6.52 4.39 11.63
CA THR A 123 7.43 3.78 12.61
C THR A 123 7.36 2.26 12.52
N ILE A 124 8.45 1.57 12.90
CA ILE A 124 8.47 0.10 13.00
C ILE A 124 7.85 -0.32 14.34
N VAL A 125 7.05 -1.38 14.34
CA VAL A 125 6.51 -2.01 15.54
C VAL A 125 7.04 -3.43 15.66
N GLY A 126 7.71 -3.73 16.77
CA GLY A 126 8.26 -5.06 17.05
C GLY A 126 9.47 -5.44 16.20
N GLU A 127 9.71 -6.75 16.09
CA GLU A 127 10.82 -7.32 15.32
C GLU A 127 10.43 -7.62 13.87
N SER A 128 11.42 -7.88 13.02
CA SER A 128 11.17 -8.36 11.67
C SER A 128 10.63 -9.80 11.66
N PHE A 129 9.97 -10.15 10.57
CA PHE A 129 9.51 -11.51 10.31
C PHE A 129 9.68 -11.86 8.82
N ILE A 130 9.70 -13.15 8.51
CA ILE A 130 9.85 -13.63 7.13
C ILE A 130 8.47 -13.99 6.57
N VAL A 131 8.16 -13.45 5.40
CA VAL A 131 7.03 -13.90 4.58
C VAL A 131 7.58 -14.83 3.50
N GLU A 132 7.11 -16.07 3.49
CA GLU A 132 7.57 -17.10 2.55
C GLU A 132 7.50 -16.61 1.10
N LYS A 133 8.55 -16.90 0.31
CA LYS A 133 8.74 -16.45 -1.09
C LYS A 133 8.84 -14.93 -1.32
N VAL A 134 8.67 -14.10 -0.30
CA VAL A 134 8.72 -12.62 -0.42
C VAL A 134 9.91 -12.01 0.33
N GLY A 135 10.28 -12.55 1.49
CA GLY A 135 11.46 -12.12 2.26
C GLY A 135 11.11 -11.42 3.58
N VAL A 136 12.05 -10.62 4.08
CA VAL A 136 11.96 -9.95 5.39
C VAL A 136 10.96 -8.79 5.35
N HIS A 137 10.12 -8.71 6.38
CA HIS A 137 9.12 -7.67 6.57
C HIS A 137 9.17 -7.10 7.99
N TYR A 138 8.65 -5.89 8.14
CA TYR A 138 8.38 -5.23 9.41
C TYR A 138 6.90 -4.83 9.46
N VAL A 139 6.28 -4.95 10.63
CA VAL A 139 5.04 -4.19 10.88
C VAL A 139 5.44 -2.73 11.00
N MET A 140 4.78 -1.86 10.25
CA MET A 140 4.97 -0.42 10.33
C MET A 140 3.63 0.29 10.49
N THR A 141 3.60 1.40 11.23
CA THR A 141 2.37 2.15 11.52
C THR A 141 2.57 3.65 11.44
N ILE A 142 1.48 4.38 11.21
CA ILE A 142 1.38 5.84 11.35
C ILE A 142 0.01 6.19 11.93
N ASP A 143 0.01 7.12 12.87
CA ASP A 143 -1.21 7.71 13.42
C ASP A 143 -1.76 8.76 12.45
N LEU A 144 -3.08 8.75 12.26
CA LEU A 144 -3.79 9.59 11.29
C LEU A 144 -4.37 10.85 11.92
#